data_AF-A0A1L5KKR4-F1
#
_entry.id   AF-A0A1L5KKR4-F1
#
_cell.length_a   1.000
_cell.length_b   1.000
_cell.length_c   1.000
_cell.angle_alpha   90.00
_cell.angle_beta   90.00
_cell.angle_gamma   90.00
#
_symmetry.space_group_name_H-M   'P 1'
#
loop_
_entity.id
_entity.type
_entity.pdbx_description
1 polymer ?
#
loop_
_entity_poly.entity_id
_entity_poly.type
_entity_poly.pdbx_seq_one_letter_code
_entity_poly.pdbx_strand_id
1 'polypeptide(L)'
;EINALLKKGLKKEQLDLGIPFYARPTDRAAQWFDYKTEAEQLGWFGNVATGPQEVTEWQNNAPVQVTATSPRYYNGCQMVYDKTAYAMDFGLGGMMVWNYAGDLPYENGLSLFRAMGMAATHR
;
A
#
# COMPACT_ATOMS: atom_id res chain seq x y z
N GLU A 1 -15.51 -5.99 -2.84
CA GLU A 1 -15.55 -6.48 -1.45
C GLU A 1 -16.47 -5.65 -0.56
N ILE A 2 -16.34 -4.31 -0.49
CA ILE A 2 -17.25 -3.41 0.26
C ILE A 2 -18.73 -3.71 -0.01
N ASN A 3 -19.15 -3.75 -1.28
CA ASN A 3 -20.55 -4.04 -1.63
C ASN A 3 -21.05 -5.40 -1.13
N ALA A 4 -20.18 -6.39 -0.97
CA ALA A 4 -20.55 -7.69 -0.41
C ALA A 4 -20.81 -7.58 1.11
N LEU A 5 -20.05 -6.74 1.83
CA LEU A 5 -20.26 -6.46 3.25
C LEU A 5 -21.55 -5.64 3.47
N LEU A 6 -21.82 -4.65 2.62
CA LEU A 6 -23.07 -3.89 2.65
C LEU A 6 -24.28 -4.81 2.44
N LYS A 7 -24.21 -5.76 1.49
CA LYS A 7 -25.26 -6.76 1.26
C LYS A 7 -25.49 -7.68 2.48
N LYS A 8 -24.49 -7.85 3.34
CA LYS A 8 -24.60 -8.61 4.60
C LYS A 8 -25.15 -7.77 5.76
N GLY A 9 -25.50 -6.50 5.52
CA GLY A 9 -26.12 -5.61 6.51
C GLY A 9 -25.15 -4.74 7.31
N LEU A 10 -23.84 -4.76 7.00
CA LEU A 10 -22.91 -3.80 7.59
C LEU A 10 -23.19 -2.41 7.03
N LYS A 11 -23.12 -1.38 7.88
CA LYS A 11 -23.25 0.01 7.47
C LYS A 11 -21.91 0.55 7.00
N LYS A 12 -21.92 1.53 6.10
CA LYS A 12 -20.69 2.07 5.50
C LYS A 12 -19.73 2.63 6.55
N GLU A 13 -20.28 3.27 7.58
CA GLU A 13 -19.53 3.92 8.67
C GLU A 13 -18.84 2.90 9.58
N GLN A 14 -19.16 1.61 9.45
CA GLN A 14 -18.50 0.51 10.16
C GLN A 14 -17.38 -0.14 9.35
N LEU A 15 -17.16 0.32 8.12
CA LEU A 15 -16.21 -0.27 7.19
C LEU A 15 -15.06 0.69 6.93
N ASP A 16 -13.84 0.18 7.07
CA ASP A 16 -12.63 0.86 6.63
C ASP A 16 -12.16 0.26 5.30
N LEU A 17 -11.73 1.11 4.36
CA LEU A 17 -11.08 0.63 3.15
C LEU A 17 -9.63 0.23 3.46
N GLY A 18 -9.35 -1.07 3.36
CA GLY A 18 -8.00 -1.61 3.55
C GLY A 18 -7.04 -1.26 2.41
N ILE A 19 -5.85 -0.78 2.75
CA ILE A 19 -4.80 -0.46 1.80
C ILE A 19 -3.44 -1.04 2.24
N PRO A 20 -2.78 -1.86 1.40
CA PRO A 20 -1.46 -2.37 1.70
C PRO A 20 -0.36 -1.38 1.34
N PHE A 21 0.57 -1.17 2.27
CA PHE A 21 1.80 -0.38 2.13
C PHE A 21 3.01 -1.24 1.75
N TYR A 22 2.72 -2.31 1.01
CA TYR A 22 3.69 -3.26 0.51
C TYR A 22 3.17 -3.83 -0.81
N ALA A 23 4.05 -4.49 -1.55
CA ALA A 23 3.71 -5.23 -2.75
C ALA A 23 4.01 -6.73 -2.60
N ARG A 24 3.44 -7.48 -3.53
CA ARG A 24 3.78 -8.88 -3.81
C ARG A 24 4.35 -8.96 -5.23
N PRO A 25 5.30 -9.89 -5.47
CA PRO A 25 5.90 -10.03 -6.79
C PRO A 25 4.93 -10.75 -7.74
N THR A 26 5.03 -10.45 -9.04
CA THR A 26 4.12 -11.01 -10.07
C THR A 26 4.31 -12.50 -10.32
N ASP A 27 5.44 -13.06 -9.92
CA ASP A 27 5.76 -14.49 -10.05
C ASP A 27 5.12 -15.36 -8.95
N ARG A 28 4.30 -14.77 -8.07
CA ARG A 28 3.63 -15.43 -6.95
C ARG A 28 4.57 -15.93 -5.86
N ALA A 29 5.82 -15.48 -5.84
CA ALA A 29 6.72 -15.79 -4.77
C ALA A 29 6.22 -15.26 -3.41
N ALA A 30 6.73 -15.86 -2.34
CA ALA A 30 6.25 -15.61 -0.99
C ALA A 30 6.70 -14.26 -0.40
N GLN A 31 7.60 -13.53 -1.10
CA GLN A 31 8.22 -12.32 -0.58
C GLN A 31 7.24 -11.15 -0.51
N TRP A 32 7.52 -10.24 0.43
CA TRP A 32 6.79 -9.00 0.66
C TRP A 32 7.78 -7.86 0.55
N PHE A 33 7.36 -6.77 -0.08
CA PHE A 33 8.23 -5.63 -0.34
C PHE A 33 7.58 -4.37 0.21
N ASP A 34 8.21 -3.73 1.21
CA ASP A 34 7.69 -2.49 1.78
C ASP A 34 7.75 -1.36 0.75
N TYR A 35 6.72 -0.51 0.70
CA TYR A 35 6.67 0.62 -0.24
C TYR A 35 7.89 1.55 -0.12
N LYS A 36 8.33 1.85 1.11
CA LYS A 36 9.46 2.76 1.38
C LYS A 36 10.75 2.38 0.67
N THR A 37 10.95 1.10 0.34
CA THR A 37 12.19 0.67 -0.33
C THR A 37 12.20 0.99 -1.82
N GLU A 38 11.04 1.26 -2.41
CA GLU A 38 10.86 1.52 -3.84
C GLU A 38 10.28 2.92 -4.11
N ALA A 39 10.01 3.71 -3.06
CA ALA A 39 9.25 4.95 -3.17
C ALA A 39 9.88 5.95 -4.14
N GLU A 40 11.21 6.08 -4.15
CA GLU A 40 11.92 6.96 -5.07
C GLU A 40 11.75 6.53 -6.54
N GLN A 41 11.82 5.22 -6.82
CA GLN A 41 11.58 4.69 -8.17
C GLN A 41 10.13 4.93 -8.62
N LEU A 42 9.18 4.74 -7.71
CA LEU A 42 7.76 4.93 -7.99
C LEU A 42 7.41 6.41 -8.18
N GLY A 43 8.04 7.29 -7.42
CA GLY A 43 7.63 8.69 -7.32
C GLY A 43 6.17 8.81 -6.90
N TRP A 44 5.54 9.94 -7.26
CA TRP A 44 4.15 10.20 -6.87
C TRP A 44 3.13 9.40 -7.69
N PHE A 45 3.39 9.22 -8.99
CA PHE A 45 2.42 8.69 -9.96
C PHE A 45 2.65 7.22 -10.33
N GLY A 46 3.81 6.63 -9.98
CA GLY A 46 4.14 5.25 -10.30
C GLY A 46 3.48 4.25 -9.35
N ASN A 47 3.17 3.07 -9.89
CA ASN A 47 2.60 1.95 -9.13
C ASN A 47 3.30 0.61 -9.41
N VAL A 48 4.39 0.62 -10.19
CA VAL A 48 5.12 -0.59 -10.56
C VAL A 48 6.61 -0.35 -10.35
N ALA A 49 7.22 -1.14 -9.49
CA ALA A 49 8.67 -1.20 -9.35
C ALA A 49 9.20 -2.40 -10.14
N THR A 50 10.27 -2.18 -10.89
CA THR A 50 10.96 -3.21 -11.70
C THR A 50 12.46 -3.18 -11.41
N GLY A 51 13.15 -4.28 -11.65
CA GLY A 51 14.59 -4.40 -11.39
C GLY A 51 14.93 -5.25 -10.17
N PRO A 52 16.21 -5.39 -9.84
CA PRO A 52 16.65 -6.19 -8.70
C PRO A 52 16.30 -5.51 -7.38
N GLN A 53 15.80 -6.29 -6.42
CA GLN A 53 15.54 -5.84 -5.07
C GLN A 53 15.98 -6.91 -4.07
N GLU A 54 16.82 -6.54 -3.11
CA GLU A 54 17.26 -7.44 -2.05
C GLU A 54 16.14 -7.64 -1.04
N VAL A 55 15.83 -8.90 -0.75
CA VAL A 55 14.84 -9.28 0.25
C VAL A 55 15.35 -10.41 1.12
N THR A 56 14.91 -10.39 2.38
CA THR A 56 15.20 -11.46 3.33
C THR A 56 14.11 -12.53 3.25
N GLU A 57 14.51 -13.76 2.94
CA GLU A 57 13.69 -14.95 3.04
C GLU A 57 14.06 -15.79 4.24
N TRP A 58 13.09 -16.54 4.78
CA TRP A 58 13.35 -17.54 5.81
C TRP A 58 13.48 -18.91 5.16
N GLN A 59 14.70 -19.45 5.15
CA GLN A 59 15.00 -20.77 4.63
C GLN A 59 15.67 -21.60 5.72
N ASN A 60 15.19 -22.81 5.97
CA ASN A 60 15.74 -23.70 7.01
C ASN A 60 15.94 -23.02 8.38
N ASN A 61 14.96 -22.20 8.79
CA ASN A 61 14.97 -21.45 10.05
C ASN A 61 16.10 -20.40 10.17
N ALA A 62 16.66 -19.96 9.05
CA ALA A 62 17.65 -18.90 8.97
C ALA A 62 17.25 -17.83 7.93
N PRO A 63 17.56 -16.55 8.19
CA PRO A 63 17.38 -15.50 7.19
C PRO A 63 18.43 -15.62 6.08
N VAL A 64 17.99 -15.59 4.83
CA VAL A 64 18.83 -15.61 3.62
C VAL A 64 18.47 -14.40 2.77
N GLN A 65 19.48 -13.68 2.28
CA GLN A 65 19.25 -12.60 1.32
C GLN A 65 19.11 -13.20 -0.07
N VAL A 66 18.08 -12.75 -0.79
CA VAL A 66 17.85 -13.12 -2.19
C VAL A 66 17.54 -11.86 -3.00
N THR A 67 17.96 -11.86 -4.25
CA THR A 67 17.64 -10.79 -5.20
C THR A 67 16.36 -11.16 -5.95
N ALA A 68 15.29 -10.41 -5.73
CA ALA A 68 14.05 -10.55 -6.48
C ALA A 68 14.02 -9.60 -7.69
N THR A 69 13.71 -10.12 -8.88
CA THR A 69 13.72 -9.33 -10.14
C THR A 69 12.33 -9.15 -10.75
N SER A 70 11.36 -9.94 -10.32
CA SER A 70 9.98 -9.90 -10.81
C SER A 70 9.28 -8.59 -10.48
N PRO A 71 8.52 -7.97 -11.42
CA PRO A 71 7.76 -6.75 -11.15
C PRO A 71 6.88 -6.84 -9.91
N ARG A 72 6.68 -5.69 -9.25
CA ARG A 72 5.89 -5.56 -8.03
C ARG A 72 4.93 -4.38 -8.17
N TYR A 73 3.65 -4.62 -7.89
CA TYR A 73 2.61 -3.59 -7.95
C TYR A 73 2.32 -3.03 -6.56
N TYR A 74 2.41 -1.71 -6.44
CA TYR A 74 2.20 -0.96 -5.20
C TYR A 74 0.94 -0.10 -5.27
N ASN A 75 0.45 0.33 -4.11
CA ASN A 75 -0.34 1.54 -4.01
C ASN A 75 0.63 2.72 -3.86
N GLY A 76 0.99 3.38 -4.97
CA GLY A 76 1.77 4.61 -4.93
C GLY A 76 0.98 5.78 -4.39
N CYS A 77 1.63 6.94 -4.20
CA CYS A 77 1.02 8.11 -3.56
C CYS A 77 -0.30 8.53 -4.20
N GLN A 78 -0.37 8.66 -5.53
CA GLN A 78 -1.61 9.02 -6.23
C GLN A 78 -2.72 7.99 -5.99
N MET A 79 -2.41 6.70 -6.02
CA MET A 79 -3.41 5.65 -5.79
C MET A 79 -3.92 5.65 -4.35
N VAL A 80 -3.04 5.92 -3.37
CA VAL A 80 -3.42 6.08 -1.96
C VAL A 80 -4.29 7.31 -1.77
N TYR A 81 -3.93 8.44 -2.38
CA TYR A 81 -4.74 9.65 -2.40
C TYR A 81 -6.15 9.36 -2.94
N ASP A 82 -6.25 8.77 -4.13
CA ASP A 82 -7.52 8.52 -4.80
C ASP A 82 -8.41 7.55 -4.02
N LYS A 83 -7.83 6.50 -3.42
CA LYS A 83 -8.56 5.55 -2.56
C LYS A 83 -9.05 6.21 -1.28
N THR A 84 -8.29 7.13 -0.72
CA THR A 84 -8.69 7.90 0.46
C THR A 84 -9.86 8.82 0.13
N ALA A 85 -9.76 9.58 -0.97
CA ALA A 85 -10.85 10.41 -1.46
C ALA A 85 -12.11 9.57 -1.74
N TYR A 86 -11.96 8.43 -2.41
CA TYR A 86 -13.06 7.49 -2.64
C TYR A 86 -13.71 7.02 -1.34
N ALA A 87 -12.93 6.60 -0.33
CA ALA A 87 -13.48 6.15 0.95
C ALA A 87 -14.32 7.23 1.62
N MET A 88 -13.81 8.47 1.63
CA MET A 88 -14.50 9.62 2.21
C MET A 88 -15.76 10.00 1.43
N ASP A 89 -15.70 10.01 0.09
CA ASP A 89 -16.84 10.39 -0.76
C ASP A 89 -17.92 9.30 -0.77
N PHE A 90 -17.51 8.04 -0.69
CA PHE A 90 -18.43 6.91 -0.59
C PHE A 90 -19.09 6.82 0.79
N GLY A 91 -18.55 7.50 1.81
CA GLY A 91 -19.06 7.55 3.18
C GLY A 91 -18.62 6.36 4.04
N LEU A 92 -17.43 5.81 3.81
CA LEU A 92 -16.85 4.78 4.65
C LEU A 92 -16.42 5.35 6.01
N GLY A 93 -16.27 4.48 7.01
CA GLY A 93 -15.79 4.85 8.35
C GLY A 93 -14.37 5.40 8.34
N GLY A 94 -13.54 4.94 7.40
CA GLY A 94 -12.17 5.39 7.27
C GLY A 94 -11.30 4.50 6.38
N MET A 95 -10.00 4.53 6.69
CA MET A 95 -8.95 3.77 6.01
C MET A 95 -8.28 2.83 7.00
N MET A 96 -7.99 1.60 6.58
CA MET A 96 -7.18 0.65 7.33
C MET A 96 -5.85 0.43 6.59
N VAL A 97 -4.73 0.52 7.30
CA VAL A 97 -3.39 0.41 6.70
C VAL A 97 -2.67 -0.83 7.20
N TRP A 98 -2.17 -1.64 6.27
CA TRP A 98 -1.23 -2.73 6.57
C TRP A 98 0.07 -2.57 5.76
N ASN A 99 1.22 -2.27 6.34
CA ASN A 99 1.41 -1.88 7.73
C ASN A 99 2.17 -0.56 7.83
N TYR A 100 2.04 0.08 8.99
CA TYR A 100 2.60 1.40 9.28
C TYR A 100 4.10 1.51 8.93
N ALA A 101 4.88 0.45 9.17
CA ALA A 101 6.33 0.46 8.92
C ALA A 101 6.71 0.40 7.44
N GLY A 102 5.74 0.18 6.54
CA GLY A 102 5.95 0.16 5.10
C GLY A 102 6.08 1.55 4.45
N ASP A 103 5.80 2.63 5.19
CA ASP A 103 5.85 4.01 4.68
C ASP A 103 7.17 4.75 5.02
N LEU A 104 7.34 5.92 4.41
CA LEU A 104 8.36 6.91 4.76
C LEU A 104 7.88 7.83 5.90
N PRO A 105 8.80 8.57 6.57
CA PRO A 105 8.41 9.65 7.48
C PRO A 105 7.44 10.64 6.82
N TYR A 106 6.47 11.14 7.59
CA TYR A 106 5.37 11.97 7.08
C TYR A 106 5.84 13.24 6.36
N GLU A 107 6.98 13.81 6.77
CA GLU A 107 7.57 15.01 6.18
C GLU A 107 8.09 14.75 4.75
N ASN A 108 8.33 13.49 4.39
CA ASN A 108 8.74 13.12 3.04
C ASN A 108 7.58 13.36 2.06
N GLY A 109 7.89 13.97 0.91
CA GLY A 109 6.90 14.24 -0.15
C GLY A 109 6.30 12.98 -0.77
N LEU A 110 6.91 11.81 -0.56
CA LEU A 110 6.46 10.50 -1.03
C LEU A 110 5.83 9.65 0.08
N SER A 111 5.56 10.19 1.27
CA SER A 111 4.83 9.45 2.31
C SER A 111 3.39 9.17 1.85
N LEU A 112 2.99 7.91 1.96
CA LEU A 112 1.63 7.48 1.68
C LEU A 112 0.64 8.02 2.73
N PHE A 113 1.04 8.12 4.00
CA PHE A 113 0.23 8.79 5.03
C PHE A 113 0.06 10.29 4.71
N ARG A 114 1.09 10.96 4.20
CA ARG A 114 0.96 12.34 3.71
C ARG A 114 -0.01 12.43 2.55
N ALA A 115 0.01 11.48 1.61
CA ALA A 115 -0.95 11.42 0.52
C ALA A 115 -2.40 11.27 1.02
N MET A 116 -2.64 10.44 2.06
CA MET A 116 -3.96 10.37 2.71
C MET A 116 -4.34 11.69 3.38
N GLY A 117 -3.40 12.31 4.11
CA GLY A 117 -3.62 13.60 4.75
C GLY A 117 -4.01 14.68 3.73
N MET A 118 -3.35 14.70 2.58
CA MET A 118 -3.69 15.62 1.49
C MET A 118 -5.11 15.37 0.97
N ALA A 119 -5.52 14.13 0.75
CA ALA A 119 -6.90 13.82 0.32
C ALA A 119 -7.93 14.28 1.36
N ALA A 120 -7.61 14.16 2.65
CA ALA A 120 -8.49 14.57 3.73
C ALA A 120 -8.62 16.10 3.88
N THR A 121 -7.59 16.88 3.52
CA THR A 121 -7.56 18.33 3.70
C THR A 121 -7.97 19.14 2.45
N HIS A 122 -7.88 18.60 1.24
CA HIS A 122 -8.19 19.32 0.00
C HIS A 122 -9.67 19.23 -0.42
N ARG A 123 -10.58 19.26 0.55
CA ARG A 123 -12.03 19.39 0.32
C ARG A 123 -12.48 20.83 0.24
#